data_AF-A0A5E6YBK3-F1
#
_entry.id   AF-A0A5E6YBK3-F1
#
_cell.length_a   1.000
_cell.length_b   1.000
_cell.length_c   1.000
_cell.angle_alpha   90.00
_cell.angle_beta   90.00
_cell.angle_gamma   90.00
#
_symmetry.space_group_name_H-M   'P 1'
#
loop_
_entity.id
_entity.type
_entity.pdbx_description
1 polymer ?
#
loop_
_entity_poly.entity_id
_entity_poly.type
_entity_poly.pdbx_seq_one_letter_code
_entity_poly.pdbx_strand_id
1 'polypeptide(L)'
;MILRHALPNALIPSVTVLGLTLGDLLYGAVLTETVFAWPGMGAYVVKSIQSLDFPAVMGFAILVSFIYVLLNMAIDLLYRVIDPRIGEVN
;
A
#
# COMPACT_ATOMS: atom_id res chain seq x y z
N MET A 1 23.04 17.35 -7.28
CA MET A 1 22.41 18.11 -6.17
C MET A 1 20.88 17.98 -6.09
N ILE A 2 20.26 17.08 -6.85
CA ILE A 2 18.79 16.87 -6.85
C ILE A 2 18.39 15.77 -5.86
N LEU A 3 19.20 14.72 -5.71
CA LEU A 3 18.92 13.54 -4.88
C LEU A 3 18.84 13.80 -3.36
N ARG A 4 19.54 14.82 -2.82
CA ARG A 4 19.50 15.13 -1.37
C ARG A 4 18.24 15.90 -0.95
N HIS A 5 17.55 16.54 -1.91
CA HIS A 5 16.35 17.35 -1.66
C HIS A 5 15.08 16.79 -2.34
N ALA A 6 15.20 15.96 -3.37
CA ALA A 6 14.07 15.33 -4.05
C ALA A 6 13.58 14.05 -3.35
N LEU A 7 14.43 13.39 -2.54
CA LEU A 7 14.08 12.18 -1.78
C LEU A 7 12.81 12.36 -0.91
N PRO A 8 12.66 13.45 -0.11
CA PRO A 8 11.44 13.71 0.64
C PRO A 8 10.27 14.17 -0.24
N ASN A 9 10.56 14.80 -1.38
CA ASN A 9 9.55 15.45 -2.22
C ASN A 9 8.90 14.49 -3.25
N ALA A 10 9.56 13.38 -3.58
CA ALA A 10 9.00 12.31 -4.43
C ALA A 10 8.22 11.25 -3.62
N LEU A 11 8.46 11.16 -2.31
CA LEU A 11 7.72 10.26 -1.41
C LEU A 11 6.25 10.69 -1.25
N ILE A 12 5.99 11.99 -1.15
CA ILE A 12 4.61 12.52 -0.98
C ILE A 12 3.68 12.10 -2.12
N PRO A 13 4.03 12.31 -3.42
CA PRO A 13 3.17 11.88 -4.52
C PRO A 13 3.14 10.35 -4.66
N SER A 14 4.23 9.64 -4.39
CA SER A 14 4.26 8.17 -4.50
C SER A 14 3.33 7.49 -3.50
N VAL A 15 3.34 7.93 -2.24
CA VAL A 15 2.41 7.47 -1.19
C VAL A 15 0.96 7.76 -1.58
N THR A 16 0.70 8.94 -2.15
CA THR A 16 -0.65 9.34 -2.56
C THR A 16 -1.16 8.49 -3.72
N VAL A 17 -0.33 8.24 -4.74
CA VAL A 17 -0.67 7.40 -5.89
C VAL A 17 -0.84 5.94 -5.48
N LEU A 18 0.01 5.42 -4.59
CA LEU A 18 -0.13 4.07 -4.04
C LEU A 18 -1.41 3.93 -3.23
N GLY A 19 -1.76 4.92 -2.39
CA GLY A 19 -3.00 4.92 -1.63
C GLY A 19 -4.25 4.90 -2.54
N LEU A 20 -4.25 5.71 -3.60
CA LEU A 20 -5.31 5.70 -4.61
C LEU A 20 -5.42 4.34 -5.31
N THR A 21 -4.29 3.80 -5.77
CA THR A 21 -4.26 2.53 -6.51
C THR A 21 -4.68 1.35 -5.62
N LEU A 22 -4.27 1.34 -4.35
CA LEU A 22 -4.71 0.34 -3.38
C LEU A 22 -6.22 0.45 -3.11
N GLY A 23 -6.76 1.66 -3.05
CA GLY A 23 -8.21 1.89 -2.95
C GLY A 23 -8.98 1.31 -4.14
N ASP A 24 -8.50 1.58 -5.36
CA ASP A 24 -9.08 1.04 -6.58
C ASP A 24 -9.02 -0.50 -6.63
N LEU A 25 -7.89 -1.08 -6.21
CA LEU A 25 -7.72 -2.54 -6.13
C LEU A 25 -8.63 -3.17 -5.08
N LEU A 26 -8.76 -2.56 -3.90
CA LEU A 26 -9.68 -3.01 -2.85
C LEU A 26 -11.13 -2.95 -3.33
N TYR A 27 -11.53 -1.86 -3.98
CA TYR A 27 -12.87 -1.70 -4.53
C TYR A 27 -13.17 -2.76 -5.60
N GLY A 28 -12.23 -2.99 -6.52
CA GLY A 28 -12.33 -4.06 -7.52
C GLY A 28 -12.39 -5.45 -6.90
N ALA A 29 -11.57 -5.72 -5.88
CA ALA A 29 -11.55 -6.98 -5.16
C ALA A 29 -12.91 -7.26 -4.50
N VAL A 30 -13.49 -6.29 -3.77
CA VAL A 30 -14.81 -6.42 -3.14
C VAL A 30 -15.90 -6.69 -4.17
N LEU A 31 -15.88 -5.99 -5.32
CA LEU A 31 -16.86 -6.20 -6.37
C LEU A 31 -16.77 -7.62 -6.93
N THR A 32 -15.56 -8.12 -7.21
CA THR A 32 -15.37 -9.49 -7.69
C THR A 32 -15.74 -10.54 -6.64
N GLU A 33 -15.42 -10.32 -5.36
CA GLU A 33 -15.81 -11.20 -4.25
C GLU A 33 -17.34 -11.28 -4.10
N THR A 34 -18.04 -10.14 -4.26
CA THR A 34 -19.51 -10.07 -4.14
C THR A 34 -20.21 -10.72 -5.34
N VAL A 35 -19.73 -10.46 -6.55
CA VAL A 35 -20.34 -11.00 -7.79
C VAL A 35 -20.14 -12.50 -7.92
N PHE A 36 -18.96 -13.02 -7.53
CA PHE A 36 -18.64 -14.45 -7.61
C PHE A 36 -18.89 -15.23 -6.31
N ALA A 37 -19.45 -14.58 -5.27
CA ALA A 37 -19.63 -15.15 -3.93
C ALA A 37 -18.35 -15.81 -3.36
N TRP A 38 -17.18 -15.26 -3.71
CA TRP A 38 -15.90 -15.77 -3.25
C TRP A 38 -15.60 -15.23 -1.84
N PRO A 39 -15.30 -16.09 -0.84
CA PRO A 39 -14.99 -15.63 0.50
C PRO A 39 -13.60 -14.98 0.51
N GLY A 40 -13.56 -13.65 0.46
CA GLY A 40 -12.33 -12.88 0.51
C GLY A 40 -12.30 -11.86 1.66
N MET A 41 -11.12 -11.27 1.85
CA MET A 41 -10.87 -10.34 2.96
C MET A 41 -11.53 -8.98 2.75
N GLY A 42 -11.76 -8.56 1.50
CA GLY A 42 -12.40 -7.27 1.20
C GLY A 42 -13.85 -7.23 1.69
N ALA A 43 -14.64 -8.22 1.29
CA ALA A 43 -16.03 -8.39 1.71
C ALA A 43 -16.14 -8.61 3.23
N TYR A 44 -15.16 -9.30 3.85
CA TYR A 44 -15.09 -9.47 5.30
C TYR A 44 -14.93 -8.12 6.03
N VAL A 45 -14.07 -7.23 5.54
CA VAL A 45 -13.87 -5.90 6.12
C VAL A 45 -15.11 -5.03 5.95
N VAL A 46 -15.72 -5.02 4.76
CA VAL A 46 -16.96 -4.26 4.51
C VAL A 46 -18.07 -4.73 5.44
N LYS A 47 -18.22 -6.05 5.62
CA LYS A 47 -19.18 -6.61 6.57
C LYS A 47 -18.86 -6.23 8.01
N SER A 48 -17.59 -6.25 8.41
CA SER A 48 -17.14 -5.87 9.75
C SER A 48 -17.40 -4.38 10.05
N ILE A 49 -17.26 -3.51 9.05
CA ILE A 49 -17.63 -2.09 9.15
C ILE A 49 -19.15 -1.96 9.36
N GLN A 50 -19.96 -2.70 8.60
CA GLN A 50 -21.42 -2.67 8.74
C GLN A 50 -21.90 -3.23 10.09
N SER A 51 -21.21 -4.22 10.65
CA SER A 51 -21.51 -4.78 11.97
C SER A 51 -20.87 -4.03 13.13
N LEU A 52 -20.18 -2.91 12.87
CA LEU A 52 -19.39 -2.15 13.85
C LEU A 52 -18.41 -3.03 14.67
N ASP A 53 -17.85 -4.06 14.03
CA ASP A 53 -16.83 -4.91 14.64
C ASP A 53 -15.46 -4.22 14.53
N PHE A 54 -15.21 -3.29 15.46
CA PHE A 54 -13.96 -2.53 15.52
C PHE A 54 -12.70 -3.43 15.63
N PRO A 55 -12.68 -4.51 16.44
CA PRO A 55 -11.55 -5.45 16.47
C PRO A 55 -11.18 -6.01 15.10
N ALA A 56 -12.15 -6.47 14.31
CA ALA A 56 -11.90 -7.03 12.99
C ALA A 56 -11.33 -5.98 12.01
N VAL A 57 -11.89 -4.75 12.03
CA VAL A 57 -11.39 -3.64 11.20
C VAL A 57 -9.98 -3.21 11.60
N MET A 58 -9.69 -3.13 12.89
CA MET A 58 -8.34 -2.81 13.39
C MET A 58 -7.33 -3.90 12.99
N GLY A 59 -7.70 -5.18 13.10
CA GLY A 59 -6.84 -6.28 12.67
C GLY A 59 -6.48 -6.19 11.18
N PHE A 60 -7.46 -5.89 10.34
CA PHE A 60 -7.22 -5.64 8.92
C PHE A 60 -6.32 -4.43 8.68
N ALA A 61 -6.56 -3.31 9.37
CA ALA A 61 -5.75 -2.11 9.23
C ALA A 61 -4.28 -2.34 9.61
N ILE A 62 -4.01 -3.10 10.68
CA ILE A 62 -2.64 -3.48 11.08
C ILE A 62 -1.99 -4.34 9.99
N LEU A 63 -2.71 -5.30 9.43
CA LEU A 63 -2.20 -6.21 8.41
C LEU A 63 -1.86 -5.45 7.12
N VAL A 64 -2.75 -4.56 6.67
CA VAL A 64 -2.51 -3.69 5.50
C VAL A 64 -1.34 -2.74 5.76
N SER A 65 -1.25 -2.13 6.93
CA SER A 65 -0.14 -1.25 7.31
C SER A 65 1.19 -1.99 7.31
N PHE A 66 1.22 -3.22 7.82
CA PHE A 66 2.42 -4.05 7.82
C PHE A 66 2.90 -4.38 6.39
N ILE A 67 1.99 -4.81 5.51
CA ILE A 67 2.29 -5.05 4.10
C ILE A 67 2.78 -3.76 3.44
N TYR A 68 2.15 -2.63 3.75
CA TYR A 68 2.53 -1.33 3.22
C TYR A 68 3.96 -0.95 3.58
N VAL A 69 4.37 -1.13 4.83
CA VAL A 69 5.76 -0.90 5.27
C VAL A 69 6.73 -1.83 4.54
N LEU A 70 6.39 -3.10 4.38
CA LEU A 70 7.21 -4.06 3.63
C LEU A 70 7.38 -3.67 2.16
N LEU A 71 6.30 -3.24 1.51
CA LEU A 71 6.35 -2.75 0.13
C LEU A 71 7.22 -1.50 0.00
N ASN A 72 7.11 -0.55 0.92
CA ASN A 72 7.97 0.63 0.92
C ASN A 72 9.45 0.25 1.11
N MET A 73 9.75 -0.67 2.04
CA MET A 73 11.11 -1.20 2.18
C MET A 73 11.62 -1.90 0.92
N ALA A 74 10.76 -2.68 0.25
CA ALA A 74 11.13 -3.37 -0.99
C ALA A 74 11.39 -2.37 -2.13
N ILE A 75 10.55 -1.33 -2.25
CA ILE A 75 10.72 -0.24 -3.21
C ILE A 75 12.03 0.51 -2.94
N ASP A 76 12.33 0.87 -1.69
CA ASP A 76 13.58 1.52 -1.30
C ASP A 76 14.81 0.68 -1.66
N LEU A 77 14.74 -0.63 -1.43
CA LEU A 77 15.80 -1.56 -1.80
C LEU A 77 15.95 -1.67 -3.33
N LEU A 78 14.83 -1.74 -4.05
CA LEU A 78 14.82 -1.83 -5.50
C LEU A 78 15.40 -0.56 -6.13
N TYR A 79 15.06 0.62 -5.62
CA TYR A 79 15.68 1.89 -6.02
C TYR A 79 17.19 1.90 -5.78
N ARG A 80 17.65 1.36 -4.64
CA ARG A 80 19.09 1.24 -4.34
C ARG A 80 19.84 0.31 -5.29
N VAL A 81 19.16 -0.71 -5.84
CA VAL A 81 19.74 -1.67 -6.78
C VAL A 81 19.67 -1.18 -8.23
N ILE A 82 18.57 -0.55 -8.63
CA ILE A 82 18.35 -0.05 -10.01
C ILE A 82 19.21 1.19 -10.28
N ASP A 83 19.48 2.03 -9.29
CA ASP A 83 20.32 3.21 -9.46
C ASP A 83 21.59 3.14 -8.58
N PRO A 84 22.63 2.40 -9.01
CA PRO A 84 23.92 2.32 -8.29
C PRO A 84 24.76 3.60 -8.42
N ARG A 85 24.31 4.64 -9.17
CA ARG A 85 25.04 5.91 -9.35
C ARG A 85 25.02 6.84 -8.14
N ILE A 86 24.40 6.43 -7.04
CA ILE A 86 24.39 7.15 -5.76
C ILE A 86 25.73 6.93 -5.00
N GLY A 87 26.68 6.16 -5.56
CA GLY A 87 27.96 5.84 -4.96
C GLY A 87 29.20 6.59 -5.47
N GLU A 88 29.20 7.23 -6.64
CA GLU A 88 30.39 7.95 -7.14
C GLU A 88 30.10 9.43 -7.33
N VAL A 89 30.32 10.17 -6.24
CA VAL A 89 30.66 11.59 -6.31
C VAL A 89 32.16 11.66 -6.62
N ASN A 90 32.50 11.89 -7.89
CA ASN A 90 33.67 12.65 -8.32
C ASN A 90 33.19 13.69 -9.34
#